data_AF-A0A151T936-F1
#
_entry.id   AF-A0A151T936-F1
#
_cell.length_a   1.000
_cell.length_b   1.000
_cell.length_c   1.000
_cell.angle_alpha   90.00
_cell.angle_beta   90.00
_cell.angle_gamma   90.00
#
_symmetry.space_group_name_H-M   'P 1'
#
loop_
_entity.id
_entity.type
_entity.pdbx_description
1 polymer ?
#
loop_
_entity_poly.entity_id
_entity_poly.type
_entity_poly.pdbx_seq_one_letter_code
_entity_poly.pdbx_strand_id
1 'polypeptide(L)'
;MNSWRSLLLRIGDKSPEYGASSDFKDHIDTCFGALRRELDHSPTEILEFLLSCAEQLPHKIPLYGTLIGLINLETEDFVKQLVEKTQTKFQDALDSGNCNGVRILMRLLTVMMCSKVLQPSSLVAVFETFLSSAATTVDEEKGNPLWQPCADFYITCILACLPWGGAELNEQVPEDIERVMVGVEAYLSIRKHTSDTGLSFFENDDENEKGLSDK
;
A
#
# COMPACT_ATOMS: atom_id res chain seq x y z
N MET A 1 10.19 -21.97 20.55
CA MET A 1 9.62 -21.11 19.51
C MET A 1 10.64 -21.03 18.39
N ASN A 2 10.23 -21.27 17.14
CA ASN A 2 11.15 -21.23 16.00
C ASN A 2 11.81 -19.86 15.94
N SER A 3 13.14 -19.83 16.01
CA SER A 3 13.93 -18.61 16.18
C SER A 3 13.59 -17.54 15.14
N TRP A 4 13.38 -17.94 13.88
CA TRP A 4 13.10 -17.03 12.77
C TRP A 4 11.70 -16.39 12.84
N ARG A 5 10.68 -17.06 13.39
CA ARG A 5 9.32 -16.49 13.53
C ARG A 5 9.31 -15.32 14.51
N SER A 6 9.99 -15.48 15.65
CA SER A 6 10.08 -14.42 16.65
C SER A 6 10.82 -13.22 16.08
N LEU A 7 11.95 -13.46 15.40
CA LEU A 7 12.71 -12.41 14.73
C LEU A 7 11.83 -11.67 13.72
N LEU A 8 11.19 -12.38 12.79
CA LEU A 8 10.37 -11.73 11.76
C LEU A 8 9.21 -10.92 12.35
N LEU A 9 8.52 -11.43 13.39
CA LEU A 9 7.45 -10.68 14.05
C LEU A 9 7.96 -9.43 14.77
N ARG A 10 9.11 -9.55 15.43
CA ARG A 10 9.72 -8.52 16.29
C ARG A 10 10.69 -7.60 15.57
N ILE A 11 10.82 -7.70 14.26
CA ILE A 11 11.72 -6.81 13.52
C ILE A 11 11.38 -5.34 13.82
N GLY A 12 12.42 -4.56 14.09
CA GLY A 12 12.31 -3.16 14.53
C GLY A 12 11.81 -2.93 15.97
N ASP A 13 11.48 -3.96 16.74
CA ASP A 13 11.12 -3.81 18.16
C ASP A 13 12.37 -3.83 19.03
N LYS A 14 12.32 -3.15 20.18
CA LYS A 14 13.27 -3.35 21.25
C LYS A 14 12.99 -4.69 21.92
N SER A 15 13.66 -5.75 21.48
CA SER A 15 13.41 -7.11 21.96
C SER A 15 14.71 -7.85 22.30
N PRO A 16 14.70 -8.78 23.28
CA PRO A 16 15.88 -9.55 23.64
C PRO A 16 16.46 -10.37 22.47
N GLU A 17 15.62 -10.75 21.51
CA GLU A 17 16.00 -11.52 20.32
C GLU A 17 16.97 -10.79 19.40
N TYR A 18 16.93 -9.45 19.39
CA TYR A 18 17.88 -8.61 18.66
C TYR A 18 19.02 -8.07 19.54
N GLY A 19 19.08 -8.53 20.80
CA GLY A 19 20.11 -8.15 21.76
C GLY A 19 20.04 -6.67 22.15
N ALA A 20 21.20 -6.06 22.37
CA ALA A 20 21.31 -4.65 22.75
C ALA A 20 21.37 -3.70 21.54
N SER A 21 21.33 -4.22 20.30
CA SER A 21 21.31 -3.34 19.13
C SER A 21 19.99 -2.57 19.09
N SER A 22 20.08 -1.30 18.71
CA SER A 22 18.92 -0.46 18.42
C SER A 22 18.89 -0.04 16.95
N ASP A 23 19.83 -0.54 16.15
CA ASP A 23 19.92 -0.24 14.73
C ASP A 23 19.01 -1.18 13.94
N PHE A 24 18.10 -0.59 13.16
CA PHE A 24 17.21 -1.35 12.29
C PHE A 24 17.94 -2.15 11.23
N LYS A 25 19.13 -1.69 10.81
CA LYS A 25 19.95 -2.43 9.85
C LYS A 25 20.39 -3.78 10.42
N ASP A 26 20.93 -3.78 11.65
CA ASP A 26 21.34 -5.02 12.33
C ASP A 26 20.16 -5.98 12.52
N HIS A 27 18.97 -5.45 12.81
CA HIS A 27 17.76 -6.25 12.96
C HIS A 27 17.36 -6.91 11.63
N ILE A 28 17.44 -6.17 10.52
CA ILE A 28 17.16 -6.69 9.18
C ILE A 28 18.18 -7.78 8.82
N ASP A 29 19.48 -7.52 8.99
CA ASP A 29 20.56 -8.46 8.65
C ASP A 29 20.44 -9.75 9.48
N THR A 30 20.15 -9.62 10.78
CA THR A 30 19.94 -10.77 11.68
C THR A 30 18.73 -11.59 11.27
N CYS A 31 17.60 -10.93 10.98
CA CYS A 31 16.38 -11.60 10.55
C CYS A 31 16.59 -12.31 9.20
N PHE A 32 17.20 -11.63 8.24
CA PHE A 32 17.52 -12.15 6.93
C PHE A 32 18.41 -13.40 7.04
N GLY A 33 19.48 -13.34 7.82
CA GLY A 33 20.36 -14.49 8.04
C GLY A 33 19.67 -15.69 8.67
N ALA A 34 18.66 -15.48 9.52
CA ALA A 34 17.84 -16.56 10.07
C ALA A 34 16.87 -17.14 9.04
N LEU A 35 16.16 -16.29 8.29
CA LEU A 35 15.23 -16.72 7.24
C LEU A 35 15.94 -17.49 6.14
N ARG A 36 17.12 -17.03 5.70
CA ARG A 36 17.93 -17.68 4.66
C ARG A 36 18.24 -19.14 4.97
N ARG A 37 18.59 -19.47 6.23
CA ARG A 37 18.91 -20.85 6.63
C ARG A 37 17.68 -21.77 6.63
N GLU A 38 16.50 -21.20 6.79
CA GLU A 38 15.24 -21.93 6.91
C GLU A 38 14.44 -21.97 5.61
N LEU A 39 14.84 -21.17 4.61
CA LEU A 39 14.15 -21.01 3.35
C LEU A 39 14.05 -22.33 2.58
N ASP A 40 15.12 -23.13 2.57
CA ASP A 40 15.14 -24.44 1.90
C ASP A 40 14.26 -25.49 2.61
N HIS A 41 14.06 -25.32 3.92
CA HIS A 41 13.36 -26.30 4.76
C HIS A 41 11.85 -26.02 4.86
N SER A 42 11.47 -24.74 4.88
CA SER A 42 10.09 -24.31 5.18
C SER A 42 9.62 -23.11 4.34
N PRO A 43 9.79 -23.11 3.00
CA PRO A 43 9.51 -21.94 2.17
C PRO A 43 8.04 -21.51 2.27
N THR A 44 7.10 -22.44 2.17
CA THR A 44 5.66 -22.13 2.26
C THR A 44 5.28 -21.51 3.61
N GLU A 45 5.86 -22.01 4.70
CA GLU A 45 5.57 -21.54 6.05
C GLU A 45 6.12 -20.12 6.28
N ILE A 46 7.31 -19.82 5.74
CA ILE A 46 7.92 -18.49 5.76
C ILE A 46 7.10 -17.51 4.94
N LEU A 47 6.73 -17.89 3.72
CA LEU A 47 5.94 -17.07 2.80
C LEU A 47 4.60 -16.67 3.45
N GLU A 48 3.88 -17.64 4.03
CA GLU A 48 2.61 -17.39 4.71
C GLU A 48 2.75 -16.48 5.92
N PHE A 49 3.78 -16.73 6.74
CA PHE A 49 4.00 -15.95 7.95
C PHE A 49 4.45 -14.52 7.64
N LEU A 50 5.30 -14.32 6.63
CA LEU A 50 5.74 -13.01 6.18
C LEU A 50 4.59 -12.16 5.64
N LEU A 51 3.74 -12.72 4.78
CA LEU A 51 2.54 -12.01 4.30
C LEU A 51 1.58 -11.69 5.44
N SER A 52 1.36 -12.63 6.35
CA SER A 52 0.53 -12.40 7.54
C SER A 52 1.10 -11.26 8.40
N CYS A 53 2.42 -11.19 8.59
CA CYS A 53 3.05 -10.10 9.31
C CYS A 53 2.84 -8.76 8.60
N ALA A 54 3.03 -8.69 7.28
CA ALA A 54 2.80 -7.48 6.50
C ALA A 54 1.35 -7.00 6.58
N GLU A 55 0.39 -7.93 6.56
CA GLU A 55 -1.05 -7.62 6.66
C GLU A 55 -1.45 -7.15 8.07
N GLN A 56 -0.93 -7.80 9.12
CA GLN A 56 -1.32 -7.51 10.50
C GLN A 56 -0.52 -6.36 11.13
N LEU A 57 0.67 -6.05 10.61
CA LEU A 57 1.57 -5.02 11.12
C LEU A 57 1.95 -4.00 10.03
N PRO A 58 0.99 -3.21 9.51
CA PRO A 58 1.19 -2.35 8.35
C PRO A 58 2.18 -1.18 8.58
N HIS A 59 2.52 -0.89 9.83
CA HIS A 59 3.54 0.09 10.22
C HIS A 59 4.97 -0.46 10.06
N LYS A 60 5.15 -1.79 9.96
CA LYS A 60 6.44 -2.46 9.75
C LYS A 60 6.68 -2.87 8.29
N ILE A 61 5.74 -2.58 7.38
CA ILE A 61 5.86 -2.93 5.96
C ILE A 61 7.20 -2.52 5.33
N PRO A 62 7.80 -1.33 5.60
CA PRO A 62 9.12 -1.00 5.07
C PRO A 62 10.23 -1.99 5.44
N LEU A 63 10.18 -2.53 6.66
CA LEU A 63 11.14 -3.54 7.14
C LEU A 63 10.93 -4.87 6.41
N TYR A 64 9.67 -5.28 6.25
CA TYR A 64 9.33 -6.49 5.50
C TYR A 64 9.67 -6.36 4.01
N GLY A 65 9.43 -5.21 3.40
CA GLY A 65 9.79 -4.96 2.00
C GLY A 65 11.29 -5.01 1.77
N THR A 66 12.09 -4.43 2.69
CA THR A 66 13.55 -4.53 2.64
C THR A 66 14.01 -5.99 2.73
N LEU A 67 13.43 -6.77 3.66
CA LEU A 67 13.71 -8.21 3.75
C LEU A 67 13.35 -8.96 2.47
N ILE A 68 12.20 -8.67 1.86
CA ILE A 68 11.79 -9.30 0.59
C ILE A 68 12.79 -8.94 -0.51
N GLY A 69 13.25 -7.69 -0.58
CA GLY A 69 14.28 -7.26 -1.53
C GLY A 69 15.60 -8.00 -1.33
N LEU A 70 16.05 -8.20 -0.09
CA LEU A 70 17.25 -8.99 0.21
C LEU A 70 17.10 -10.46 -0.18
N ILE A 71 15.94 -11.07 0.11
CA ILE A 71 15.65 -12.46 -0.30
C ILE A 71 15.60 -12.57 -1.82
N ASN A 72 15.10 -11.54 -2.52
CA ASN A 72 15.02 -11.54 -3.98
C ASN A 72 16.41 -11.64 -4.63
N LEU A 73 17.44 -11.06 -4.01
CA LEU A 73 18.82 -11.13 -4.52
C LEU A 73 19.41 -12.55 -4.44
N GLU A 74 18.90 -13.41 -3.56
CA GLU A 74 19.41 -14.77 -3.37
C GLU A 74 18.47 -15.86 -3.93
N THR A 75 17.15 -15.65 -3.90
CA THR A 75 16.15 -16.65 -4.27
C THR A 75 14.94 -15.99 -4.93
N GLU A 76 15.12 -15.61 -6.21
CA GLU A 76 14.08 -14.97 -7.03
C GLU A 76 12.80 -15.82 -7.13
N ASP A 77 12.93 -17.15 -7.29
CA ASP A 77 11.76 -18.06 -7.41
C ASP A 77 10.86 -18.04 -6.17
N PHE A 78 11.43 -17.87 -4.97
CA PHE A 78 10.67 -17.74 -3.74
C PHE A 78 9.87 -16.43 -3.72
N VAL A 79 10.52 -15.32 -4.09
CA VAL A 79 9.90 -14.00 -4.10
C VAL A 79 8.84 -13.91 -5.19
N LYS A 80 9.03 -14.57 -6.33
CA LYS A 80 8.02 -14.70 -7.37
C LYS A 80 6.73 -15.34 -6.83
N GLN A 81 6.84 -16.45 -6.10
CA GLN A 81 5.67 -17.07 -5.45
C GLN A 81 5.02 -16.15 -4.41
N LEU A 82 5.83 -15.37 -3.68
CA LEU A 82 5.32 -14.37 -2.73
C LEU A 82 4.53 -13.27 -3.42
N VAL A 83 5.02 -12.76 -4.56
CA VAL A 83 4.34 -11.76 -5.38
C VAL A 83 3.04 -12.33 -5.97
N GLU A 84 3.05 -13.56 -6.49
CA GLU A 84 1.85 -14.25 -7.00
C GLU A 84 0.78 -14.41 -5.90
N LYS A 85 1.19 -14.81 -4.68
CA LYS A 85 0.25 -14.92 -3.55
C LYS A 85 -0.25 -13.56 -3.07
N THR A 86 0.59 -12.52 -3.12
CA THR A 86 0.19 -11.14 -2.82
C THR A 86 -0.86 -10.66 -3.82
N GLN A 87 -0.68 -10.95 -5.11
CA GLN A 87 -1.63 -10.62 -6.16
C GLN A 87 -2.96 -11.36 -5.99
N THR A 88 -2.92 -12.65 -5.64
CA THR A 88 -4.14 -13.43 -5.34
C THR A 88 -4.90 -12.81 -4.15
N LYS A 89 -4.20 -12.51 -3.05
CA LYS A 89 -4.81 -11.85 -1.87
C LYS A 89 -5.34 -10.46 -2.18
N PHE A 90 -4.69 -9.73 -3.08
CA PHE A 90 -5.13 -8.41 -3.52
C PHE A 90 -6.44 -8.51 -4.29
N GLN A 91 -6.55 -9.48 -5.21
CA GLN A 91 -7.79 -9.77 -5.92
C GLN A 91 -8.91 -10.21 -4.95
N ASP A 92 -8.62 -11.11 -4.02
CA ASP A 92 -9.59 -11.54 -3.00
C ASP A 92 -10.09 -10.37 -2.14
N ALA A 93 -9.22 -9.41 -1.81
CA ALA A 93 -9.58 -8.22 -1.06
C ALA A 93 -10.50 -7.28 -1.85
N LEU A 94 -10.30 -7.18 -3.17
CA LEU A 94 -11.20 -6.44 -4.07
C LEU A 94 -12.56 -7.13 -4.15
N ASP A 95 -12.58 -8.44 -4.42
CA ASP A 95 -13.80 -9.22 -4.62
C ASP A 95 -14.67 -9.27 -3.35
N SER A 96 -14.04 -9.32 -2.17
CA SER A 96 -14.72 -9.30 -0.87
C SER A 96 -15.07 -7.90 -0.35
N GLY A 97 -14.65 -6.84 -1.02
CA GLY A 97 -14.84 -5.46 -0.56
C GLY A 97 -14.02 -5.10 0.69
N ASN A 98 -12.96 -5.85 1.00
CA ASN A 98 -12.08 -5.58 2.13
C ASN A 98 -11.17 -4.37 1.86
N CYS A 99 -11.71 -3.18 2.09
CA CYS A 99 -11.03 -1.90 1.87
C CYS A 99 -9.71 -1.78 2.62
N ASN A 100 -9.60 -2.32 3.84
CA ASN A 100 -8.36 -2.30 4.61
C ASN A 100 -7.31 -3.22 3.99
N GLY A 101 -7.72 -4.43 3.57
CA GLY A 101 -6.84 -5.36 2.86
C GLY A 101 -6.26 -4.73 1.59
N VAL A 102 -7.11 -4.10 0.77
CA VAL A 102 -6.69 -3.38 -0.45
C VAL A 102 -5.64 -2.31 -0.13
N ARG A 103 -5.90 -1.43 0.85
CA ARG A 103 -4.95 -0.36 1.25
C ARG A 103 -3.61 -0.93 1.72
N ILE A 104 -3.65 -1.98 2.54
CA ILE A 104 -2.44 -2.60 3.12
C ILE A 104 -1.62 -3.30 2.04
N LEU A 105 -2.27 -4.05 1.16
CA LEU A 105 -1.60 -4.76 0.06
C LEU A 105 -1.05 -3.79 -0.99
N MET A 106 -1.75 -2.69 -1.31
CA MET A 106 -1.19 -1.65 -2.19
C MET A 106 0.05 -0.99 -1.58
N ARG A 107 0.07 -0.76 -0.27
CA ARG A 107 1.28 -0.29 0.42
C ARG A 107 2.41 -1.31 0.31
N LEU A 108 2.13 -2.60 0.49
CA LEU A 108 3.12 -3.66 0.34
C LEU A 108 3.68 -3.71 -1.10
N LEU A 109 2.82 -3.67 -2.12
CA LEU A 109 3.23 -3.59 -3.53
C LEU A 109 4.14 -2.37 -3.78
N THR A 110 3.79 -1.21 -3.21
CA THR A 110 4.61 0.00 -3.35
C THR A 110 5.99 -0.16 -2.73
N VAL A 111 6.08 -0.73 -1.53
CA VAL A 111 7.40 -0.96 -0.90
C VAL A 111 8.20 -2.06 -1.61
N MET A 112 7.54 -3.09 -2.15
CA MET A 112 8.21 -4.09 -3.00
C MET A 112 8.79 -3.45 -4.28
N MET A 113 8.10 -2.47 -4.87
CA MET A 113 8.65 -1.67 -5.98
C MET A 113 9.90 -0.88 -5.54
N CYS A 114 9.84 -0.18 -4.40
CA CYS A 114 11.01 0.53 -3.85
C CYS A 114 12.18 -0.42 -3.55
N SER A 115 11.88 -1.65 -3.17
CA SER A 115 12.88 -2.70 -2.87
C SER A 115 13.36 -3.45 -4.12
N LYS A 116 13.06 -2.94 -5.33
CA LYS A 116 13.46 -3.50 -6.64
C LYS A 116 12.95 -4.92 -6.90
N VAL A 117 11.84 -5.29 -6.25
CA VAL A 117 11.14 -6.57 -6.47
C VAL A 117 10.11 -6.44 -7.59
N LEU A 118 9.41 -5.30 -7.65
CA LEU A 118 8.42 -5.00 -8.69
C LEU A 118 8.91 -3.88 -9.61
N GLN A 119 8.52 -3.95 -10.88
CA GLN A 119 8.72 -2.86 -11.82
C GLN A 119 7.78 -1.69 -11.49
N PRO A 120 8.25 -0.43 -11.55
CA PRO A 120 7.40 0.75 -11.35
C PRO A 120 6.17 0.79 -12.26
N SER A 121 6.34 0.42 -13.54
CA SER A 121 5.28 0.37 -14.54
C SER A 121 4.12 -0.55 -14.14
N SER A 122 4.42 -1.69 -13.50
CA SER A 122 3.39 -2.62 -13.01
C SER A 122 2.52 -2.00 -11.92
N LEU A 123 3.10 -1.18 -11.05
CA LEU A 123 2.34 -0.46 -10.00
C LEU A 123 1.51 0.68 -10.60
N VAL A 124 2.07 1.42 -11.56
CA VAL A 124 1.35 2.45 -12.32
C VAL A 124 0.13 1.85 -13.02
N ALA A 125 0.24 0.68 -13.64
CA ALA A 125 -0.89 0.03 -14.29
C ALA A 125 -2.06 -0.24 -13.33
N VAL A 126 -1.77 -0.57 -12.07
CA VAL A 126 -2.80 -0.69 -11.01
C VAL A 126 -3.43 0.66 -10.72
N PHE A 127 -2.63 1.73 -10.63
CA PHE A 127 -3.14 3.10 -10.42
C PHE A 127 -4.03 3.56 -11.58
N GLU A 128 -3.62 3.34 -12.82
CA GLU A 128 -4.40 3.67 -14.01
C GLU A 128 -5.72 2.89 -14.04
N THR A 129 -5.71 1.62 -13.64
CA THR A 129 -6.93 0.80 -13.52
C THR A 129 -7.88 1.39 -12.48
N PHE A 130 -7.37 1.72 -11.29
CA PHE A 130 -8.16 2.33 -10.20
C PHE A 130 -8.73 3.69 -10.60
N LEU A 131 -7.93 4.51 -11.25
CA LEU A 131 -8.33 5.82 -11.75
C LEU A 131 -9.40 5.69 -12.86
N SER A 132 -9.24 4.76 -13.79
CA SER A 132 -10.22 4.48 -14.84
C SER A 132 -11.54 3.98 -14.26
N SER A 133 -11.50 3.10 -13.26
CA SER A 133 -12.69 2.67 -12.52
C SER A 133 -13.36 3.83 -11.77
N ALA A 134 -12.58 4.71 -11.13
CA ALA A 134 -13.10 5.89 -10.45
C ALA A 134 -13.82 6.85 -11.43
N ALA A 135 -13.19 7.16 -12.56
CA ALA A 135 -13.77 8.00 -13.61
C ALA A 135 -15.06 7.41 -14.19
N THR A 136 -15.06 6.10 -14.49
CA THR A 136 -16.25 5.41 -15.02
C THR A 136 -17.39 5.37 -14.00
N THR A 137 -17.09 5.29 -12.69
CA THR A 137 -18.11 5.22 -11.64
C THR A 137 -18.89 6.53 -11.53
N VAL A 138 -18.21 7.67 -11.66
CA VAL A 138 -18.83 9.01 -11.50
C VAL A 138 -19.39 9.59 -12.80
N ASP A 139 -19.14 8.93 -13.93
CA ASP A 139 -19.69 9.31 -15.24
C ASP A 139 -21.23 9.25 -15.22
N GLU A 140 -21.90 10.33 -15.62
CA GLU A 140 -23.37 10.44 -15.57
C GLU A 140 -24.07 9.59 -16.65
N GLU A 141 -23.37 9.25 -17.74
CA GLU A 141 -23.92 8.47 -18.86
C GLU A 141 -23.67 6.97 -18.69
N LYS A 142 -22.50 6.60 -18.17
CA LYS A 142 -22.01 5.21 -18.08
C LYS A 142 -22.00 4.64 -16.66
N GLY A 143 -22.01 5.50 -15.65
CA GLY A 143 -21.81 5.15 -14.25
C GLY A 143 -23.02 5.44 -13.36
N ASN A 144 -22.74 5.53 -12.06
CA ASN A 144 -23.72 5.95 -11.06
C ASN A 144 -23.03 6.91 -10.07
N PRO A 145 -23.26 8.22 -10.20
CA PRO A 145 -22.66 9.22 -9.31
C PRO A 145 -22.94 9.02 -7.82
N LEU A 146 -23.96 8.24 -7.43
CA LEU A 146 -24.22 7.88 -6.03
C LEU A 146 -23.12 6.97 -5.44
N TRP A 147 -22.32 6.33 -6.28
CA TRP A 147 -21.21 5.45 -5.90
C TRP A 147 -19.88 6.20 -5.83
N GLN A 148 -19.89 7.54 -5.84
CA GLN A 148 -18.71 8.37 -5.64
C GLN A 148 -17.84 7.94 -4.42
N PRO A 149 -18.38 7.48 -3.26
CA PRO A 149 -17.52 6.99 -2.18
C PRO A 149 -16.62 5.79 -2.57
N CYS A 150 -17.05 4.95 -3.51
CA CYS A 150 -16.24 3.85 -4.05
C CYS A 150 -15.14 4.38 -4.97
N ALA A 151 -15.45 5.37 -5.81
CA ALA A 151 -14.46 6.05 -6.64
C ALA A 151 -13.43 6.81 -5.78
N ASP A 152 -13.88 7.54 -4.76
CA ASP A 152 -13.05 8.24 -3.78
C ASP A 152 -12.09 7.27 -3.06
N PHE A 153 -12.56 6.05 -2.78
CA PHE A 153 -11.73 5.01 -2.18
C PHE A 153 -10.55 4.63 -3.09
N TYR A 154 -10.78 4.41 -4.39
CA TYR A 154 -9.70 4.09 -5.33
C TYR A 154 -8.68 5.22 -5.43
N ILE A 155 -9.13 6.47 -5.52
CA ILE A 155 -8.25 7.64 -5.55
C ILE A 155 -7.46 7.77 -4.25
N THR A 156 -8.11 7.56 -3.10
CA THR A 156 -7.44 7.55 -1.79
C THR A 156 -6.37 6.47 -1.71
N CYS A 157 -6.62 5.27 -2.27
CA CYS A 157 -5.63 4.20 -2.31
C CYS A 157 -4.38 4.58 -3.13
N ILE A 158 -4.55 5.23 -4.28
CA ILE A 158 -3.44 5.74 -5.10
C ILE A 158 -2.63 6.77 -4.27
N LEU A 159 -3.30 7.79 -3.74
CA LEU A 159 -2.66 8.86 -2.98
C LEU A 159 -1.95 8.34 -1.71
N ALA A 160 -2.51 7.34 -1.04
CA ALA A 160 -1.93 6.73 0.15
C ALA A 160 -0.65 5.92 -0.13
N CYS A 161 -0.34 5.60 -1.39
CA CYS A 161 0.90 4.94 -1.79
C CYS A 161 2.05 5.95 -1.96
N LEU A 162 1.76 7.20 -2.30
CA LEU A 162 2.78 8.22 -2.60
C LEU A 162 3.77 8.48 -1.46
N PRO A 163 3.37 8.50 -0.17
CA PRO A 163 4.34 8.65 0.92
C PRO A 163 5.39 7.53 1.00
N TRP A 164 5.11 6.35 0.42
CA TRP A 164 5.98 5.17 0.51
C TRP A 164 6.89 4.99 -0.70
N GLY A 165 6.46 5.45 -1.88
CA GLY A 165 7.19 5.23 -3.14
C GLY A 165 7.02 6.31 -4.19
N GLY A 166 6.43 7.46 -3.86
CA GLY A 166 6.21 8.54 -4.82
C GLY A 166 7.51 9.12 -5.37
N ALA A 167 8.55 9.28 -4.53
CA ALA A 167 9.86 9.73 -4.98
C ALA A 167 10.49 8.75 -5.99
N GLU A 168 10.41 7.45 -5.70
CA GLU A 168 10.93 6.39 -6.55
C GLU A 168 10.18 6.30 -7.90
N LEU A 169 8.86 6.47 -7.89
CA LEU A 169 8.04 6.54 -9.10
C LEU A 169 8.40 7.76 -9.95
N ASN A 170 8.58 8.92 -9.32
CA ASN A 170 8.94 10.15 -10.02
C ASN A 170 10.36 10.09 -10.61
N GLU A 171 11.27 9.36 -9.98
CA GLU A 171 12.62 9.16 -10.50
C GLU A 171 12.65 8.15 -11.66
N GLN A 172 11.95 7.01 -11.52
CA GLN A 172 12.03 5.92 -12.51
C GLN A 172 11.05 6.07 -13.69
N VAL A 173 9.84 6.57 -13.45
CA VAL A 173 8.75 6.66 -14.44
C VAL A 173 7.98 7.99 -14.36
N PRO A 174 8.66 9.15 -14.52
CA PRO A 174 8.08 10.48 -14.32
C PRO A 174 6.84 10.75 -15.19
N GLU A 175 6.89 10.38 -16.47
CA GLU A 175 5.79 10.65 -17.43
C GLU A 175 4.52 9.85 -17.08
N ASP A 176 4.69 8.61 -16.62
CA ASP A 176 3.59 7.74 -16.25
C ASP A 176 2.93 8.19 -14.95
N ILE A 177 3.72 8.56 -13.93
CA ILE A 177 3.17 9.06 -12.68
C ILE A 177 2.53 10.45 -12.87
N GLU A 178 3.11 11.32 -13.70
CA GLU A 178 2.50 12.61 -14.06
C GLU A 178 1.11 12.42 -14.68
N ARG A 179 0.97 11.48 -15.63
CA ARG A 179 -0.32 11.14 -16.24
C ARG A 179 -1.35 10.70 -15.20
N VAL A 180 -0.96 9.83 -14.26
CA VAL A 180 -1.83 9.40 -13.15
C VAL A 180 -2.24 10.59 -12.30
N MET A 181 -1.31 11.48 -11.95
CA MET A 181 -1.59 12.65 -11.11
C MET A 181 -2.53 13.65 -11.80
N VAL A 182 -2.36 13.91 -13.10
CA VAL A 182 -3.28 14.72 -13.91
C VAL A 182 -4.69 14.11 -13.89
N GLY A 183 -4.79 12.79 -14.03
CA GLY A 183 -6.08 12.10 -13.94
C GLY A 183 -6.73 12.18 -12.56
N VAL A 184 -5.93 12.05 -11.49
CA VAL A 184 -6.40 12.24 -10.11
C VAL A 184 -6.93 13.67 -9.91
N GLU A 185 -6.22 14.68 -10.39
CA GLU A 185 -6.65 16.08 -10.33
C GLU A 185 -7.96 16.31 -11.10
N ALA A 186 -8.07 15.73 -12.30
CA ALA A 186 -9.29 15.80 -13.09
C ALA A 186 -10.48 15.16 -12.36
N TYR A 187 -10.29 14.00 -11.73
CA TYR A 187 -11.32 13.37 -10.90
C TYR A 187 -11.74 14.26 -9.73
N LEU A 188 -10.77 14.80 -8.99
CA LEU A 188 -11.05 15.66 -7.83
C LEU A 188 -11.81 16.93 -8.22
N SER A 189 -11.60 17.44 -9.45
CA SER A 189 -12.29 18.63 -9.96
C SER A 189 -13.76 18.40 -10.30
N ILE A 190 -14.15 17.17 -10.66
CA ILE A 190 -15.55 16.82 -11.00
C ILE A 190 -16.32 16.21 -9.83
N ARG A 191 -15.61 15.89 -8.74
CA ARG A 191 -16.15 15.26 -7.55
C ARG A 191 -17.20 16.16 -6.88
N LYS A 192 -18.34 15.60 -6.47
CA LYS A 192 -19.33 16.34 -5.67
C LYS A 192 -18.79 16.55 -4.26
N HIS A 193 -18.76 17.81 -3.83
CA HIS A 193 -18.39 18.19 -2.48
C HIS A 193 -19.64 18.27 -1.60
N THR A 194 -19.96 17.19 -0.91
CA THR A 194 -21.00 17.20 0.13
C THR A 194 -20.32 17.42 1.48
N SER A 195 -20.47 18.63 2.05
CA SER A 195 -20.11 18.90 3.44
C SER A 195 -21.14 18.23 4.35
N ASP A 196 -20.82 17.04 4.85
CA ASP A 196 -21.66 16.43 5.89
C ASP A 196 -21.30 17.09 7.22
N THR A 197 -22.19 17.93 7.74
CA THR A 197 -22.04 18.57 9.06
C THR A 197 -21.79 17.53 10.15
N GLY A 198 -22.26 16.29 9.97
CA GLY A 198 -22.01 15.16 10.87
C GLY A 198 -20.56 14.65 10.86
N LEU A 199 -19.74 15.00 9.87
CA LEU A 199 -18.31 14.66 9.78
C LEU A 199 -17.39 15.83 10.13
N SER A 200 -17.93 17.02 10.37
CA SER A 200 -17.15 18.17 10.82
C SER A 200 -17.15 18.25 12.35
N PHE A 201 -15.96 18.27 12.96
CA PHE A 201 -15.84 18.45 14.41
C PHE A 201 -16.05 19.91 14.83
N PHE A 202 -15.85 20.84 13.89
CA PHE A 202 -16.05 22.27 14.08
C PHE A 202 -17.14 22.76 13.12
N GLU A 203 -17.95 23.71 13.56
CA GLU A 203 -18.89 24.38 12.67
C GLU A 203 -18.10 25.26 11.68
N ASN A 204 -18.45 25.18 10.40
CA ASN A 204 -17.85 26.03 9.38
C ASN A 204 -18.45 27.44 9.49
N ASP A 205 -17.77 28.36 10.18
CA ASP A 205 -18.21 29.75 10.29
C ASP A 205 -18.25 30.48 8.93
N ASP A 206 -17.50 30.00 7.93
CA ASP A 206 -17.45 30.58 6.58
C ASP A 206 -18.76 30.41 5.76
N GLU A 207 -19.61 29.43 6.10
CA GLU A 207 -20.93 29.29 5.46
C GLU A 207 -21.95 30.31 6.02
N ASN A 208 -21.76 30.77 7.26
CA ASN A 208 -22.62 31.78 7.87
C ASN A 208 -22.39 33.18 7.27
N GLU A 209 -21.18 33.52 6.82
CA GLU A 209 -20.92 34.83 6.21
C GLU A 209 -21.57 34.98 4.82
N LYS A 210 -21.64 33.91 4.01
CA LYS A 210 -22.33 33.94 2.70
C LYS A 210 -23.85 34.08 2.83
N GLY A 211 -24.44 33.62 3.93
CA GLY A 211 -25.87 33.81 4.22
C GLY A 211 -26.24 35.23 4.67
N LEU A 212 -25.25 36.04 5.06
CA LEU A 212 -25.41 37.43 5.52
C LEU A 212 -25.18 38.46 4.42
N SER A 213 -24.48 38.11 3.33
CA SER A 213 -24.29 39.01 2.18
C SER A 213 -25.48 39.07 1.21
N ASP A 214 -26.44 38.15 1.34
CA ASP A 214 -27.64 38.05 0.49
C ASP A 214 -28.93 38.56 1.19
N LYS A 215 -28.81 39.47 2.18
CA LYS A 215 -29.94 40.16 2.81
C LYS A 215 -29.87 41.67 2.72
#